data_AF-A0A4P6M2Q5-F1
#
_entry.id   AF-A0A4P6M2Q5-F1
#
_cell.length_a   1.000
_cell.length_b   1.000
_cell.length_c   1.000
_cell.angle_alpha   90.00
_cell.angle_beta   90.00
_cell.angle_gamma   90.00
#
_symmetry.space_group_name_H-M   'P 1'
#
loop_
_entity.id
_entity.type
_entity.pdbx_description
1 polymer ?
#
loop_
_entity_poly.entity_id
_entity_poly.type
_entity_poly.pdbx_seq_one_letter_code
_entity_poly.pdbx_strand_id
1 'polypeptide(L)'
;MRTYSDRGKVKIKDLIWYIIVTFPLTSILKVYVGPLNLILTILLFALFFYNYYRTEMFKGEVLLCFYAVLGVGMNVVINSFHFYSTNMVFYFPFLILYFMFFLKYQSDSIDFFRNHKQYVDFIIALWTMTILVSLPLSSSYVYEGETRGFVSFAGTTFLLCPIAIFAFALMAVQYNLWHKKRYVIAMFVPSLCIMLGTTRTYLGVLACAWMLFLYTQIKNKKMYFAVVAIAGAVLLGVILLSPIKQKFIAASSRTEIGINPLAAFTSGRSTFWTYDILTMIKNNPIRILFGNGVNYLFKINYAHFGNPLWAHNDFIQIFSDYGVLGLLVYLGMFKMLFKKTFREIKISKMAAMMLIAIWAFNAFFNMFYTYFCATLSYPFYCMIIKIDAIKRGGG
;
A
#
# COMPACT_ATOMS: atom_id res chain seq x y z
N MET A 1 -26.00 -36.89 9.63
CA MET A 1 -26.40 -36.38 10.97
C MET A 1 -26.11 -34.88 11.01
N ARG A 2 -27.10 -34.10 11.45
CA ARG A 2 -27.28 -32.64 11.36
C ARG A 2 -26.03 -31.75 11.20
N THR A 3 -26.03 -31.02 10.08
CA THR A 3 -25.33 -29.76 9.84
C THR A 3 -25.78 -28.69 10.84
N TYR A 4 -24.93 -28.35 11.81
CA TYR A 4 -25.11 -27.14 12.60
C TYR A 4 -24.71 -25.92 11.76
N SER A 5 -25.72 -25.12 11.41
CA SER A 5 -25.60 -23.79 10.82
C SER A 5 -24.88 -22.85 11.79
N ASP A 6 -23.60 -22.60 11.55
CA ASP A 6 -22.74 -21.66 12.29
C ASP A 6 -22.99 -20.19 11.86
N ARG A 7 -24.21 -19.86 11.41
CA ARG A 7 -24.57 -18.55 10.81
C ARG A 7 -24.72 -17.40 11.81
N GLY A 8 -24.37 -17.59 13.09
CA GLY A 8 -24.62 -16.61 14.16
C GLY A 8 -23.40 -16.10 14.93
N LYS A 9 -22.21 -16.70 14.79
CA LYS A 9 -21.01 -16.27 15.54
C LYS A 9 -20.01 -15.63 14.60
N VAL A 10 -19.77 -14.31 14.77
CA VAL A 10 -18.71 -13.59 14.05
C VAL A 10 -17.37 -14.23 14.44
N LYS A 11 -16.68 -14.83 13.47
CA LYS A 11 -15.35 -15.39 13.70
C LYS A 11 -14.35 -14.24 13.79
N ILE A 12 -13.32 -14.37 14.63
CA ILE A 12 -12.28 -13.33 14.82
C ILE A 12 -11.69 -12.89 13.47
N LYS A 13 -11.45 -13.84 12.56
CA LYS A 13 -10.98 -13.56 11.20
C LYS A 13 -11.93 -12.67 10.39
N ASP A 14 -13.24 -12.84 10.55
CA ASP A 14 -14.23 -12.02 9.85
C ASP A 14 -14.26 -10.61 10.43
N LEU A 15 -14.17 -10.47 11.77
CA LEU A 15 -14.02 -9.17 12.43
C LEU A 15 -12.79 -8.41 11.93
N ILE A 16 -11.66 -9.10 11.79
CA ILE A 16 -10.45 -8.52 11.20
C ILE A 16 -10.72 -8.03 9.78
N TRP A 17 -11.39 -8.82 8.93
CA TRP A 17 -11.73 -8.40 7.57
C TRP A 17 -12.69 -7.22 7.51
N TYR A 18 -13.70 -7.18 8.39
CA TYR A 18 -14.60 -6.03 8.54
C TYR A 18 -13.79 -4.74 8.79
N ILE A 19 -12.86 -4.78 9.75
CA ILE A 19 -12.00 -3.62 10.07
C ILE A 19 -11.12 -3.25 8.87
N ILE A 20 -10.44 -4.23 8.25
CA ILE A 20 -9.56 -4.00 7.08
C ILE A 20 -10.31 -3.31 5.93
N VAL A 21 -11.50 -3.78 5.58
CA VAL A 21 -12.31 -3.23 4.49
C VAL A 21 -12.81 -1.83 4.80
N THR A 22 -12.97 -1.44 6.07
CA THR A 22 -13.44 -0.10 6.46
C THR A 22 -12.35 0.98 6.29
N PHE A 23 -11.07 0.62 6.28
CA PHE A 23 -9.99 1.63 6.30
C PHE A 23 -10.01 2.70 5.20
N PRO A 24 -10.44 2.44 3.94
CA PRO A 24 -10.56 3.52 2.96
C PRO A 24 -11.48 4.65 3.45
N LEU A 25 -12.57 4.30 4.14
CA LEU A 25 -13.53 5.25 4.69
C LEU A 25 -12.99 5.94 5.95
N THR A 26 -12.43 5.21 6.90
CA THR A 26 -11.95 5.85 8.14
C THR A 26 -10.71 6.71 7.87
N SER A 27 -9.86 6.28 6.92
CA SER A 27 -8.63 7.00 6.58
C SER A 27 -8.85 8.27 5.80
N ILE A 28 -9.93 8.38 5.02
CA ILE A 28 -10.28 9.64 4.38
C ILE A 28 -10.71 10.69 5.41
N LEU A 29 -11.20 10.27 6.57
CA LEU A 29 -11.63 11.16 7.64
C LEU A 29 -10.54 11.39 8.70
N LYS A 30 -9.32 10.88 8.49
CA LYS A 30 -8.26 10.89 9.51
C LYS A 30 -7.95 12.29 10.05
N VAL A 31 -8.04 13.33 9.23
CA VAL A 31 -7.75 14.72 9.65
C VAL A 31 -8.84 15.27 10.56
N TYR A 32 -10.09 14.82 10.38
CA TYR A 32 -11.26 15.28 11.14
C TYR A 32 -11.55 14.40 12.36
N VAL A 33 -11.27 13.10 12.25
CA VAL A 33 -11.53 12.09 13.29
C VAL A 33 -10.26 11.26 13.53
N GLY A 34 -9.18 11.95 13.92
CA GLY A 34 -7.86 11.35 14.16
C GLY A 34 -7.87 10.09 15.05
N PRO A 35 -8.59 10.08 16.19
CA PRO A 35 -8.61 8.92 17.09
C PRO A 35 -9.20 7.67 16.45
N LEU A 36 -10.16 7.78 15.51
CA LEU A 36 -10.85 6.62 14.94
C LEU A 36 -9.87 5.68 14.23
N ASN A 37 -9.02 6.22 13.37
CA ASN A 37 -8.02 5.43 12.65
C ASN A 37 -6.99 4.78 13.59
N LEU A 38 -6.59 5.50 14.64
CA LEU A 38 -5.66 4.98 15.63
C LEU A 38 -6.31 3.83 16.42
N ILE A 39 -7.54 4.01 16.90
CA ILE A 39 -8.31 2.99 17.63
C ILE A 39 -8.48 1.73 16.76
N LEU A 40 -8.87 1.89 15.49
CA LEU A 40 -9.03 0.75 14.58
C LEU A 40 -7.70 0.05 14.31
N THR A 41 -6.59 0.78 14.23
CA THR A 41 -5.26 0.21 14.04
C THR A 41 -4.82 -0.58 15.28
N ILE A 42 -4.99 -0.02 16.48
CA ILE A 42 -4.70 -0.70 17.76
C ILE A 42 -5.57 -1.96 17.91
N LEU A 43 -6.87 -1.84 17.63
CA LEU A 43 -7.79 -2.96 17.66
C LEU A 43 -7.35 -4.06 16.67
N LEU A 44 -6.96 -3.68 15.45
CA LEU A 44 -6.49 -4.63 14.45
C LEU A 44 -5.21 -5.36 14.91
N PHE A 45 -4.25 -4.63 15.50
CA PHE A 45 -3.07 -5.24 16.11
C PHE A 45 -3.43 -6.24 17.21
N ALA A 46 -4.30 -5.83 18.15
CA ALA A 46 -4.76 -6.69 19.24
C ALA A 46 -5.45 -7.95 18.71
N LEU A 47 -6.28 -7.81 17.67
CA LEU A 47 -6.96 -8.94 17.02
C LEU A 47 -5.99 -9.86 16.30
N PHE A 48 -4.92 -9.36 15.68
CA PHE A 48 -3.88 -10.24 15.13
C PHE A 48 -3.24 -11.10 16.22
N PHE A 49 -2.78 -10.49 17.32
CA PHE A 49 -2.20 -11.23 18.43
C PHE A 49 -3.18 -12.22 19.04
N TYR A 50 -4.43 -11.82 19.27
CA TYR A 50 -5.46 -12.71 19.79
C TYR A 50 -5.75 -13.87 18.84
N ASN A 51 -5.81 -13.61 17.53
CA ASN A 51 -5.99 -14.65 16.53
C ASN A 51 -4.81 -15.65 16.53
N TYR A 52 -3.58 -15.16 16.65
CA TYR A 52 -2.39 -16.02 16.73
C TYR A 52 -2.27 -16.77 18.04
N TYR A 53 -2.77 -16.21 19.15
CA TYR A 53 -2.87 -16.93 20.42
C TYR A 53 -3.89 -18.08 20.34
N ARG A 54 -5.02 -17.85 19.66
CA ARG A 54 -6.11 -18.83 19.51
C ARG A 54 -5.84 -19.90 18.46
N THR A 55 -4.85 -19.73 17.60
CA THR A 55 -4.55 -20.66 16.51
C THR A 55 -3.14 -21.19 16.63
N GLU A 56 -2.95 -22.48 16.32
CA GLU A 56 -1.60 -23.05 16.29
C GLU A 56 -0.73 -22.26 15.30
N MET A 57 0.42 -21.78 15.79
CA MET A 57 1.43 -21.10 15.00
C MET A 57 2.55 -22.05 14.66
N PHE A 58 3.03 -22.00 13.41
CA PHE A 58 4.27 -22.67 13.04
C PHE A 58 5.48 -21.95 13.65
N LYS A 59 6.59 -22.67 13.86
CA LYS A 59 7.83 -22.10 14.42
C LYS A 59 8.26 -20.78 13.74
N GLY A 60 8.17 -20.71 12.41
CA GLY A 60 8.51 -19.50 11.66
C GLY A 60 7.58 -18.31 11.91
N GLU A 61 6.29 -18.56 12.17
CA GLU A 61 5.30 -17.53 12.52
C GLU A 61 5.58 -16.96 13.91
N VAL A 62 5.91 -17.82 14.87
CA VAL A 62 6.32 -17.39 16.22
C VAL A 62 7.56 -16.50 16.15
N LEU A 63 8.57 -16.88 15.37
CA LEU A 63 9.79 -16.08 15.20
C LEU A 63 9.51 -14.71 14.58
N LEU A 64 8.61 -14.62 13.59
CA LEU A 64 8.22 -13.35 12.97
C LEU A 64 7.42 -12.46 13.92
N CYS A 65 6.50 -13.04 14.70
CA CYS A 65 5.79 -12.31 15.76
C CYS A 65 6.76 -11.78 16.82
N PHE A 66 7.70 -12.62 17.25
CA PHE A 66 8.74 -12.22 18.20
C PHE A 66 9.61 -11.10 17.63
N TYR A 67 10.04 -11.21 16.37
CA TYR A 67 10.80 -10.17 15.69
C TYR A 67 10.02 -8.85 15.59
N ALA A 68 8.72 -8.90 15.29
CA ALA A 68 7.86 -7.72 15.24
C ALA A 68 7.74 -7.03 16.61
N VAL A 69 7.55 -7.79 17.70
CA VAL A 69 7.47 -7.26 19.07
C VAL A 69 8.84 -6.73 19.53
N LEU A 70 9.90 -7.48 19.28
CA LEU A 70 11.27 -7.06 19.61
C LEU A 70 11.65 -5.77 18.87
N GLY A 71 11.28 -5.64 17.60
CA GLY A 71 11.52 -4.43 16.82
C GLY A 71 10.86 -3.18 17.42
N VAL A 72 9.63 -3.29 17.93
CA VAL A 72 8.98 -2.21 18.68
C VAL A 72 9.73 -1.91 19.97
N GLY A 73 10.02 -2.94 20.77
CA GLY A 73 10.71 -2.79 22.06
C GLY A 73 12.10 -2.15 21.92
N MET A 74 12.90 -2.61 20.94
CA MET A 74 14.22 -2.03 20.65
C MET A 74 14.11 -0.56 20.24
N ASN A 75 13.12 -0.19 19.41
CA ASN A 75 12.94 1.20 19.02
C ASN A 75 12.51 2.09 20.19
N VAL A 76 11.69 1.58 21.10
CA VAL A 76 11.32 2.27 22.35
C VAL A 76 12.54 2.48 23.23
N VAL A 77 13.38 1.46 23.42
CA VAL A 77 14.60 1.55 24.23
C VAL A 77 15.64 2.49 23.62
N ILE A 78 15.92 2.36 22.31
CA ILE A 78 16.93 3.19 21.61
C ILE A 78 16.55 4.67 21.60
N ASN A 79 15.26 4.97 21.53
CA ASN A 79 14.77 6.34 21.37
C ASN A 79 14.15 6.93 22.64
N SER A 80 14.12 6.19 23.75
CA SER A 80 13.53 6.62 25.02
C SER A 80 12.14 7.23 24.86
N PHE A 81 11.26 6.61 24.06
CA PHE A 81 9.92 7.11 23.70
C PHE A 81 9.85 8.43 22.91
N HIS A 82 10.97 9.04 22.54
CA HIS A 82 11.00 10.26 21.74
C HIS A 82 11.10 9.91 20.25
N PHE A 83 10.01 10.02 19.51
CA PHE A 83 9.97 9.70 18.07
C PHE A 83 9.67 10.93 17.22
N TYR A 84 10.36 11.08 16.08
CA TYR A 84 9.95 12.06 15.06
C TYR A 84 8.57 11.73 14.49
N SER A 85 8.29 10.43 14.31
CA SER A 85 6.97 9.93 13.93
C SER A 85 6.67 8.61 14.62
N THR A 86 5.75 8.63 15.59
CA THR A 86 5.32 7.45 16.35
C THR A 86 4.83 6.32 15.45
N ASN A 87 4.24 6.63 14.30
CA ASN A 87 3.70 5.63 13.38
C ASN A 87 4.79 4.73 12.76
N MET A 88 6.02 5.22 12.59
CA MET A 88 7.11 4.42 11.98
C MET A 88 7.55 3.24 12.81
N VAL A 89 7.35 3.31 14.13
CA VAL A 89 7.59 2.21 15.05
C VAL A 89 6.68 1.03 14.74
N PHE A 90 5.46 1.29 14.25
CA PHE A 90 4.41 0.28 14.10
C PHE A 90 4.26 -0.24 12.67
N TYR A 91 4.62 0.54 11.65
CA TYR A 91 4.35 0.17 10.26
C TYR A 91 5.02 -1.14 9.81
N PHE A 92 6.28 -1.36 10.15
CA PHE A 92 6.99 -2.57 9.75
C PHE A 92 6.51 -3.82 10.52
N PRO A 93 6.38 -3.79 11.87
CA PRO A 93 5.70 -4.83 12.62
C PRO A 93 4.28 -5.14 12.10
N PHE A 94 3.51 -4.10 11.76
CA PHE A 94 2.17 -4.26 11.20
C PHE A 94 2.19 -5.07 9.90
N LEU A 95 3.08 -4.72 8.97
CA LEU A 95 3.20 -5.40 7.68
C LEU A 95 3.47 -6.90 7.87
N ILE A 96 4.36 -7.26 8.80
CA ILE A 96 4.68 -8.66 9.11
C ILE A 96 3.42 -9.40 9.57
N LEU A 97 2.74 -8.87 10.60
CA LEU A 97 1.56 -9.50 11.19
C LEU A 97 0.40 -9.59 10.19
N TYR A 98 0.18 -8.55 9.39
CA TYR A 98 -0.87 -8.50 8.39
C TYR A 98 -0.63 -9.50 7.25
N PHE A 99 0.59 -9.56 6.72
CA PHE A 99 0.90 -10.51 5.63
C PHE A 99 0.85 -11.96 6.12
N MET A 100 1.30 -12.23 7.34
CA MET A 100 1.11 -13.55 7.98
C MET A 100 -0.38 -13.90 8.08
N PHE A 101 -1.22 -12.95 8.48
CA PHE A 101 -2.65 -13.16 8.65
C PHE A 101 -3.30 -13.48 7.30
N PHE A 102 -3.02 -12.65 6.28
CA PHE A 102 -3.53 -12.88 4.93
C PHE A 102 -3.09 -14.24 4.38
N LEU A 103 -1.82 -14.62 4.59
CA LEU A 103 -1.29 -15.90 4.14
C LEU A 103 -2.00 -17.11 4.79
N LYS A 104 -2.38 -16.99 6.05
CA LYS A 104 -3.10 -18.04 6.79
C LYS A 104 -4.57 -18.13 6.36
N TYR A 105 -5.20 -17.00 6.07
CA TYR A 105 -6.64 -16.90 5.79
C TYR A 105 -6.97 -16.48 4.35
N GLN A 106 -6.13 -16.86 3.38
CA GLN A 106 -6.28 -16.41 2.01
C GLN A 106 -7.57 -16.91 1.33
N SER A 107 -7.94 -18.18 1.54
CA SER A 107 -9.20 -18.71 1.00
C SER A 107 -10.39 -18.10 1.72
N ASP A 108 -10.28 -17.96 3.05
CA ASP A 108 -11.29 -17.30 3.88
C ASP A 108 -11.51 -15.83 3.50
N SER A 109 -10.50 -15.11 3.00
CA SER A 109 -10.68 -13.74 2.53
C SER A 109 -11.56 -13.69 1.29
N ILE A 110 -11.44 -14.66 0.37
CA ILE A 110 -12.34 -14.75 -0.79
C ILE A 110 -13.77 -15.07 -0.33
N ASP A 111 -13.91 -15.99 0.61
CA ASP A 111 -15.20 -16.37 1.17
C ASP A 111 -15.86 -15.22 1.95
N PHE A 112 -15.07 -14.41 2.67
CA PHE A 112 -15.56 -13.19 3.31
C PHE A 112 -16.21 -12.25 2.29
N PHE A 113 -15.54 -11.97 1.16
CA PHE A 113 -16.10 -11.09 0.12
C PHE A 113 -17.35 -11.70 -0.56
N ARG A 114 -17.45 -13.03 -0.63
CA ARG A 114 -18.65 -13.72 -1.14
C ARG A 114 -19.81 -13.61 -0.15
N ASN A 115 -19.56 -13.91 1.12
CA ASN A 115 -20.57 -14.00 2.17
C ASN A 115 -21.03 -12.62 2.67
N HIS A 116 -20.16 -11.62 2.65
CA HIS A 116 -20.41 -10.27 3.16
C HIS A 116 -20.45 -9.22 2.05
N LYS A 117 -20.93 -9.62 0.87
CA LYS A 117 -21.04 -8.77 -0.31
C LYS A 117 -21.71 -7.42 -0.04
N GLN A 118 -22.83 -7.42 0.69
CA GLN A 118 -23.60 -6.20 0.98
C GLN A 118 -22.79 -5.19 1.80
N TYR A 119 -22.02 -5.68 2.77
CA TYR A 119 -21.15 -4.84 3.59
C TYR A 119 -20.04 -4.19 2.75
N VAL A 120 -19.33 -4.99 1.94
CA VAL A 120 -18.28 -4.45 1.05
C VAL A 120 -18.85 -3.45 0.05
N ASP A 121 -20.03 -3.73 -0.52
CA ASP A 121 -20.73 -2.79 -1.41
C ASP A 121 -21.12 -1.50 -0.70
N PHE A 122 -21.58 -1.56 0.55
CA PHE A 122 -21.93 -0.40 1.35
C PHE A 122 -20.69 0.48 1.59
N ILE A 123 -19.56 -0.11 1.96
CA ILE A 123 -18.31 0.63 2.15
C ILE A 123 -17.84 1.29 0.84
N ILE A 124 -17.88 0.55 -0.28
CA ILE A 124 -17.53 1.10 -1.61
C ILE A 124 -18.45 2.27 -1.97
N ALA A 125 -19.77 2.11 -1.79
CA ALA A 125 -20.73 3.15 -2.11
C ALA A 125 -20.52 4.40 -1.26
N LEU A 126 -20.35 4.24 0.06
CA LEU A 126 -20.12 5.35 0.97
C LEU A 126 -18.82 6.08 0.64
N TRP A 127 -17.73 5.36 0.42
CA TRP A 127 -16.45 5.95 0.02
C TRP A 127 -16.56 6.71 -1.31
N THR A 128 -17.22 6.12 -2.32
CA THR A 128 -17.46 6.78 -3.61
C THR A 128 -18.28 8.05 -3.44
N MET A 129 -19.36 8.01 -2.66
CA MET A 129 -20.19 9.19 -2.38
C MET A 129 -19.41 10.29 -1.66
N THR A 130 -18.58 9.92 -0.68
CA THR A 130 -17.69 10.87 0.01
C THR A 130 -16.78 11.61 -0.97
N ILE A 131 -16.15 10.89 -1.92
CA ILE A 131 -15.33 11.53 -2.95
C ILE A 131 -16.17 12.44 -3.83
N LEU A 132 -17.28 11.96 -4.37
CA LEU A 132 -18.11 12.73 -5.30
C LEU A 132 -18.64 14.03 -4.68
N VAL A 133 -19.07 13.98 -3.42
CA VAL A 133 -19.50 15.17 -2.65
C VAL A 133 -18.35 16.14 -2.41
N SER A 134 -17.13 15.63 -2.23
CA SER A 134 -15.95 16.47 -1.99
C SER A 134 -15.38 17.15 -3.24
N LEU A 135 -15.63 16.62 -4.45
CA LEU A 135 -15.11 17.15 -5.71
C LEU A 135 -15.42 18.64 -5.99
N PRO A 136 -16.65 19.15 -5.76
CA PRO A 136 -16.95 20.56 -5.97
C PRO A 136 -16.46 21.49 -4.84
N LEU A 137 -16.02 20.94 -3.70
CA LEU A 137 -15.64 21.75 -2.54
C LEU A 137 -14.23 22.31 -2.74
N SER A 138 -14.08 23.63 -2.66
CA SER A 138 -12.78 24.30 -2.75
C SER A 138 -11.81 23.88 -1.64
N SER A 139 -12.34 23.52 -0.46
CA SER A 139 -11.59 22.99 0.69
C SER A 139 -10.94 21.62 0.41
N SER A 140 -11.42 20.88 -0.59
CA SER A 140 -10.85 19.59 -1.00
C SER A 140 -9.59 19.72 -1.86
N TYR A 141 -9.09 20.93 -2.09
CA TYR A 141 -7.92 21.19 -2.94
C TYR A 141 -6.88 22.03 -2.20
N VAL A 142 -5.73 21.42 -1.92
CA VAL A 142 -4.65 22.00 -1.10
C VAL A 142 -3.37 22.13 -1.93
N TYR A 143 -2.54 23.13 -1.63
CA TYR A 143 -1.22 23.30 -2.23
C TYR A 143 -0.20 22.36 -1.58
N GLU A 144 0.49 21.57 -2.41
CA GLU A 144 1.61 20.72 -2.00
C GLU A 144 2.86 21.11 -2.78
N GLY A 145 3.61 22.03 -2.18
CA GLY A 145 4.61 22.83 -2.88
C GLY A 145 3.91 23.81 -3.82
N GLU A 146 4.35 23.87 -5.07
CA GLU A 146 3.88 24.85 -6.06
C GLU A 146 2.55 24.48 -6.75
N THR A 147 2.02 23.27 -6.51
CA THR A 147 0.86 22.75 -7.25
C THR A 147 -0.30 22.49 -6.30
N ARG A 148 -1.49 22.97 -6.68
CA ARG A 148 -2.74 22.65 -6.00
C ARG A 148 -3.27 21.30 -6.49
N GLY A 149 -3.53 20.37 -5.58
CA GLY A 149 -4.06 19.05 -5.88
C GLY A 149 -5.29 18.70 -5.06
N PHE A 150 -6.10 17.79 -5.59
CA PHE A 150 -7.28 17.26 -4.89
C PHE A 150 -6.87 16.30 -3.77
N VAL A 151 -7.31 16.59 -2.55
CA VAL A 151 -7.02 15.82 -1.33
C VAL A 151 -8.29 15.27 -0.67
N SER A 152 -9.48 15.65 -1.17
CA SER A 152 -10.77 15.34 -0.53
C SER A 152 -10.70 15.68 0.97
N PHE A 153 -11.24 14.82 1.83
CA PHE A 153 -11.15 14.97 3.28
C PHE A 153 -9.86 14.40 3.90
N ALA A 154 -8.98 13.78 3.09
CA ALA A 154 -7.75 13.14 3.59
C ALA A 154 -6.66 14.16 3.97
N GLY A 155 -6.81 15.42 3.55
CA GLY A 155 -5.92 16.54 3.85
C GLY A 155 -4.62 16.61 3.04
N THR A 156 -4.11 15.49 2.53
CA THR A 156 -2.94 15.45 1.65
C THR A 156 -3.12 14.43 0.52
N THR A 157 -2.46 14.65 -0.62
CA THR A 157 -2.50 13.69 -1.73
C THR A 157 -1.71 12.43 -1.38
N PHE A 158 -0.67 12.57 -0.54
CA PHE A 158 0.10 11.45 0.01
C PHE A 158 -0.74 10.50 0.86
N LEU A 159 -1.85 10.96 1.45
CA LEU A 159 -2.82 10.10 2.14
C LEU A 159 -3.93 9.63 1.20
N LEU A 160 -4.48 10.53 0.36
CA LEU A 160 -5.59 10.20 -0.54
C LEU A 160 -5.23 9.13 -1.58
N CYS A 161 -4.07 9.24 -2.24
CA CYS A 161 -3.69 8.32 -3.32
C CYS A 161 -3.54 6.85 -2.86
N PRO A 162 -2.89 6.52 -1.71
CA PRO A 162 -2.90 5.17 -1.17
C PRO A 162 -4.31 4.66 -0.82
N ILE A 163 -5.17 5.53 -0.27
CA ILE A 163 -6.58 5.20 0.01
C ILE A 163 -7.33 4.86 -1.28
N ALA A 164 -7.12 5.66 -2.33
CA ALA A 164 -7.74 5.46 -3.64
C ALA A 164 -7.30 4.14 -4.29
N ILE A 165 -6.01 3.78 -4.22
CA ILE A 165 -5.51 2.48 -4.67
C ILE A 165 -6.17 1.33 -3.90
N PHE A 166 -6.38 1.49 -2.60
CA PHE A 166 -7.08 0.46 -1.82
C PHE A 166 -8.56 0.35 -2.25
N ALA A 167 -9.27 1.47 -2.38
CA ALA A 167 -10.64 1.46 -2.88
C ALA A 167 -10.76 0.84 -4.28
N PHE A 168 -9.80 1.12 -5.17
CA PHE A 168 -9.70 0.48 -6.49
C PHE A 168 -9.58 -1.04 -6.36
N ALA A 169 -8.69 -1.53 -5.49
CA ALA A 169 -8.51 -2.96 -5.27
C ALA A 169 -9.81 -3.64 -4.80
N LEU A 170 -10.55 -3.02 -3.87
CA LEU A 170 -11.85 -3.54 -3.39
C LEU A 170 -12.88 -3.64 -4.53
N MET A 171 -13.00 -2.59 -5.35
CA MET A 171 -13.91 -2.59 -6.51
C MET A 171 -13.50 -3.65 -7.52
N ALA A 172 -12.20 -3.83 -7.76
CA ALA A 172 -11.66 -4.80 -8.71
C ALA A 172 -11.87 -6.23 -8.23
N VAL A 173 -11.74 -6.50 -6.93
CA VAL A 173 -12.15 -7.77 -6.31
C VAL A 173 -13.65 -8.02 -6.52
N GLN A 174 -14.50 -7.04 -6.20
CA GLN A 174 -15.95 -7.19 -6.34
C GLN A 174 -16.38 -7.42 -7.79
N TYR A 175 -15.74 -6.75 -8.75
CA TYR A 175 -15.96 -7.04 -10.17
C TYR A 175 -15.53 -8.46 -10.53
N ASN A 176 -14.35 -8.91 -10.07
CA ASN A 176 -13.86 -10.25 -10.32
C ASN A 176 -14.71 -11.34 -9.67
N LEU A 177 -15.51 -11.05 -8.65
CA LEU A 177 -16.46 -12.01 -8.09
C LEU A 177 -17.80 -11.98 -8.83
N TRP A 178 -18.37 -10.78 -9.06
CA TRP A 178 -19.77 -10.60 -9.43
C TRP A 178 -20.03 -10.06 -10.84
N HIS A 179 -19.01 -9.60 -11.56
CA HIS A 179 -19.06 -9.07 -12.93
C HIS A 179 -20.11 -7.96 -13.18
N LYS A 180 -20.46 -7.16 -12.16
CA LYS A 180 -21.42 -6.05 -12.33
C LYS A 180 -20.72 -4.79 -12.84
N LYS A 181 -21.23 -4.20 -13.93
CA LYS A 181 -20.69 -2.98 -14.57
C LYS A 181 -20.48 -1.81 -13.61
N ARG A 182 -21.35 -1.66 -12.59
CA ARG A 182 -21.25 -0.62 -11.56
C ARG A 182 -19.88 -0.54 -10.88
N TYR A 183 -19.17 -1.67 -10.72
CA TYR A 183 -17.85 -1.67 -10.09
C TYR A 183 -16.79 -1.05 -11.00
N VAL A 184 -16.86 -1.29 -12.32
CA VAL A 184 -15.94 -0.66 -13.29
C VAL A 184 -16.20 0.84 -13.36
N ILE A 185 -17.47 1.25 -13.36
CA ILE A 185 -17.84 2.67 -13.30
C ILE A 185 -17.28 3.30 -12.01
N ALA A 186 -17.43 2.64 -10.86
CA ALA A 186 -16.91 3.13 -9.59
C ALA A 186 -15.37 3.23 -9.58
N MET A 187 -14.63 2.37 -10.30
CA MET A 187 -13.16 2.43 -10.39
C MET A 187 -12.62 3.72 -11.04
N PHE A 188 -13.44 4.45 -11.78
CA PHE A 188 -13.05 5.77 -12.28
C PHE A 188 -12.92 6.81 -11.15
N VAL A 189 -13.63 6.64 -10.03
CA VAL A 189 -13.56 7.56 -8.88
C VAL A 189 -12.20 7.54 -8.17
N PRO A 190 -11.60 6.40 -7.77
CA PRO A 190 -10.23 6.38 -7.26
C PRO A 190 -9.20 6.77 -8.34
N SER A 191 -9.49 6.50 -9.62
CA SER A 191 -8.63 6.97 -10.71
C SER A 191 -8.59 8.50 -10.77
N LEU A 192 -9.76 9.15 -10.69
CA LEU A 192 -9.89 10.60 -10.65
C LEU A 192 -9.16 11.21 -9.46
N CYS A 193 -9.25 10.60 -8.28
CA CYS A 193 -8.52 11.06 -7.09
C CYS A 193 -7.02 11.15 -7.32
N ILE A 194 -6.43 10.14 -7.96
CA ILE A 194 -4.99 10.10 -8.23
C ILE A 194 -4.63 11.10 -9.33
N MET A 195 -5.45 11.23 -10.37
CA MET A 195 -5.19 12.11 -11.51
C MET A 195 -5.33 13.60 -11.16
N LEU A 196 -6.26 13.95 -10.27
CA LEU A 196 -6.40 15.30 -9.73
C LEU A 196 -5.41 15.60 -8.58
N GLY A 197 -4.71 14.59 -8.08
CA GLY A 197 -3.66 14.74 -7.07
C GLY A 197 -2.33 15.22 -7.65
N THR A 198 -1.29 15.24 -6.82
CA THR A 198 0.06 15.68 -7.20
C THR A 198 1.11 14.55 -7.22
N THR A 199 0.73 13.33 -6.82
CA THR A 199 1.68 12.23 -6.61
C THR A 199 1.96 11.43 -7.89
N ARG A 200 3.15 11.64 -8.47
CA ARG A 200 3.60 10.89 -9.68
C ARG A 200 3.72 9.38 -9.43
N THR A 201 4.10 8.97 -8.22
CA THR A 201 4.26 7.54 -7.88
C THR A 201 2.96 6.78 -8.03
N TYR A 202 1.85 7.31 -7.50
CA TYR A 202 0.57 6.61 -7.55
C TYR A 202 -0.08 6.62 -8.93
N LEU A 203 0.32 7.51 -9.84
CA LEU A 203 -0.05 7.42 -11.25
C LEU A 203 0.52 6.14 -11.90
N GLY A 204 1.80 5.84 -11.65
CA GLY A 204 2.42 4.59 -12.10
C GLY A 204 1.78 3.35 -11.47
N VAL A 205 1.46 3.42 -10.18
CA VAL A 205 0.75 2.33 -9.46
C VAL A 205 -0.65 2.12 -10.03
N LEU A 206 -1.40 3.19 -10.30
CA LEU A 206 -2.74 3.13 -10.90
C LEU A 206 -2.69 2.53 -12.31
N ALA A 207 -1.72 2.92 -13.13
CA ALA A 207 -1.52 2.33 -14.45
C ALA A 207 -1.29 0.81 -14.34
N CYS A 208 -0.43 0.37 -13.40
CA CYS A 208 -0.21 -1.05 -13.16
C CYS A 208 -1.46 -1.77 -12.64
N ALA A 209 -2.25 -1.13 -11.78
CA ALA A 209 -3.51 -1.67 -11.26
C ALA A 209 -4.56 -1.85 -12.36
N TRP A 210 -4.73 -0.87 -13.25
CA TRP A 210 -5.61 -0.99 -14.42
C TRP A 210 -5.11 -2.06 -15.39
N MET A 211 -3.81 -2.11 -15.69
CA MET A 211 -3.23 -3.14 -16.54
C MET A 211 -3.48 -4.54 -15.96
N LEU A 212 -3.28 -4.75 -14.65
CA LEU A 212 -3.59 -6.00 -13.95
C LEU A 212 -5.07 -6.36 -14.07
N PHE A 213 -5.95 -5.39 -13.80
CA PHE A 213 -7.40 -5.58 -13.92
C PHE A 213 -7.79 -5.97 -15.34
N LEU A 214 -7.39 -5.22 -16.36
CA LEU A 214 -7.68 -5.51 -17.76
C LEU A 214 -7.11 -6.87 -18.19
N TYR A 215 -5.94 -7.26 -17.68
CA TYR A 215 -5.35 -8.57 -17.95
C TYR A 215 -6.23 -9.74 -17.46
N THR A 216 -6.91 -9.57 -16.33
CA THR A 216 -7.86 -10.57 -15.82
C THR A 216 -9.16 -10.63 -16.62
N GLN A 217 -9.58 -9.53 -17.26
CA GLN A 217 -10.84 -9.49 -17.99
C GLN A 217 -10.70 -9.83 -19.49
N ILE A 218 -9.58 -9.45 -20.11
CA ILE A 218 -9.36 -9.63 -21.54
C ILE A 218 -8.63 -10.95 -21.80
N LYS A 219 -9.37 -11.94 -22.32
CA LYS A 219 -8.83 -13.26 -22.66
C LYS A 219 -7.86 -13.20 -23.85
N ASN A 220 -8.23 -12.48 -24.91
CA ASN A 220 -7.42 -12.35 -26.12
C ASN A 220 -6.23 -11.39 -25.89
N LYS A 221 -5.00 -11.91 -26.01
CA LYS A 221 -3.78 -11.13 -25.74
C LYS A 221 -3.51 -10.01 -26.75
N LYS A 222 -3.90 -10.17 -28.02
CA LYS A 222 -3.80 -9.09 -29.02
C LYS A 222 -4.74 -7.94 -28.65
N MET A 223 -5.98 -8.25 -28.30
CA MET A 223 -6.95 -7.26 -27.84
C MET A 223 -6.50 -6.58 -26.55
N TYR A 224 -5.89 -7.32 -25.62
CA TYR A 224 -5.34 -6.75 -24.39
C TYR A 224 -4.31 -5.65 -24.69
N PHE A 225 -3.34 -5.92 -25.57
CA PHE A 225 -2.33 -4.91 -25.92
C PHE A 225 -2.94 -3.72 -26.66
N ALA A 226 -3.91 -3.93 -27.54
CA ALA A 226 -4.62 -2.84 -28.22
C ALA A 226 -5.37 -1.94 -27.21
N VAL A 227 -6.11 -2.53 -26.27
CA VAL A 227 -6.82 -1.78 -25.23
C VAL A 227 -5.85 -1.03 -24.31
N VAL A 228 -4.73 -1.64 -23.93
CA VAL A 228 -3.70 -0.98 -23.12
C VAL A 228 -3.04 0.18 -23.87
N ALA A 229 -2.78 0.03 -25.18
CA ALA A 229 -2.23 1.11 -25.99
C ALA A 229 -3.21 2.31 -26.07
N ILE A 230 -4.49 2.04 -26.31
CA ILE A 230 -5.55 3.08 -26.32
C ILE A 230 -5.66 3.74 -24.94
N ALA A 231 -5.71 2.94 -23.86
CA ALA A 231 -5.77 3.46 -22.50
C ALA A 231 -4.54 4.30 -22.15
N GLY A 232 -3.35 3.91 -22.64
CA GLY A 232 -2.11 4.67 -22.48
C GLY A 232 -2.16 6.02 -23.19
N ALA A 233 -2.68 6.06 -24.43
CA ALA A 233 -2.87 7.32 -25.16
C ALA A 233 -3.86 8.26 -24.45
N VAL A 234 -4.98 7.71 -23.95
CA VAL A 234 -5.95 8.48 -23.15
C VAL A 234 -5.30 8.99 -21.87
N LEU A 235 -4.56 8.14 -21.16
CA LEU A 235 -3.87 8.51 -19.93
C LEU A 235 -2.87 9.65 -20.17
N LEU A 236 -2.09 9.59 -21.26
CA LEU A 236 -1.19 10.68 -21.66
C LEU A 236 -1.96 11.98 -21.91
N GLY A 237 -3.06 11.91 -22.66
CA GLY A 237 -3.93 13.06 -22.90
C GLY A 237 -4.42 13.70 -21.59
N VAL A 238 -4.88 12.90 -20.63
CA VAL A 238 -5.35 13.45 -19.34
C VAL A 238 -4.21 13.95 -18.47
N ILE A 239 -3.04 13.29 -18.46
CA ILE A 239 -1.86 13.81 -17.74
C ILE A 239 -1.55 15.23 -18.21
N LEU A 240 -1.58 15.47 -19.52
CA LEU A 240 -1.31 16.80 -20.11
C LEU A 240 -2.31 17.89 -19.68
N LEU A 241 -3.50 17.49 -19.21
CA LEU A 241 -4.54 18.38 -18.70
C LEU A 241 -4.62 18.40 -17.16
N SER A 242 -3.82 17.57 -16.47
CA SER A 242 -3.87 17.40 -15.02
C SER A 242 -2.82 18.26 -14.27
N PRO A 243 -3.01 18.50 -12.97
CA PRO A 243 -1.99 19.16 -12.12
C PRO A 243 -0.64 18.42 -12.12
N ILE A 244 -0.64 17.10 -12.34
CA ILE A 244 0.57 16.27 -12.37
C ILE A 244 1.54 16.72 -13.48
N LYS A 245 1.04 17.29 -14.59
CA LYS A 245 1.89 17.84 -15.66
C LYS A 245 2.93 18.82 -15.11
N GLN A 246 2.54 19.69 -14.17
CA GLN A 246 3.45 20.68 -13.60
C GLN A 246 4.63 20.00 -12.89
N LYS A 247 4.41 18.86 -12.23
CA LYS A 247 5.48 18.09 -11.58
C LYS A 247 6.43 17.43 -12.57
N PHE A 248 5.98 17.10 -13.78
CA PHE A 248 6.86 16.63 -14.86
C PHE A 248 7.66 17.77 -15.48
N ILE A 249 7.02 18.92 -15.74
CA ILE A 249 7.69 20.12 -16.25
C ILE A 249 8.78 20.58 -15.26
N ALA A 250 8.45 20.68 -13.96
CA ALA A 250 9.40 21.08 -12.94
C ALA A 250 10.58 20.10 -12.80
N ALA A 251 10.38 18.81 -13.08
CA ALA A 251 11.46 17.85 -13.13
C ALA A 251 12.33 18.07 -14.39
N SER A 252 11.72 18.27 -15.56
CA SER A 252 12.46 18.56 -16.80
C SER A 252 13.33 19.81 -16.66
N SER A 253 12.74 20.92 -16.19
CA SER A 253 13.45 22.20 -16.05
C SER A 253 14.63 22.13 -15.09
N ARG A 254 14.53 21.36 -14.01
CA ARG A 254 15.66 21.09 -13.10
C ARG A 254 16.81 20.37 -13.82
N THR A 255 16.48 19.47 -14.73
CA THR A 255 17.48 18.74 -15.52
C THR A 255 18.18 19.65 -16.52
N GLU A 256 17.43 20.59 -17.13
CA GLU A 256 17.96 21.59 -18.07
C GLU A 256 18.96 22.55 -17.42
N ILE A 257 18.78 22.88 -16.13
CA ILE A 257 19.74 23.69 -15.35
C ILE A 257 20.90 22.86 -14.75
N GLY A 258 21.10 21.63 -15.22
CA GLY A 258 22.26 20.79 -14.87
C GLY A 258 22.09 19.90 -13.64
N ILE A 259 20.90 19.82 -13.02
CA ILE A 259 20.65 18.86 -11.93
C ILE A 259 20.57 17.45 -12.51
N ASN A 260 21.21 16.48 -11.84
CA ASN A 260 21.16 15.07 -12.24
C ASN A 260 19.70 14.61 -12.48
N PRO A 261 19.40 13.90 -13.59
CA PRO A 261 18.04 13.48 -13.94
C PRO A 261 17.32 12.68 -12.83
N LEU A 262 18.05 11.84 -12.10
CA LEU A 262 17.47 11.06 -11.00
C LEU A 262 17.12 11.97 -9.80
N ALA A 263 17.95 12.96 -9.50
CA ALA A 263 17.66 13.96 -8.47
C ALA A 263 16.46 14.82 -8.89
N ALA A 264 16.41 15.27 -10.13
CA ALA A 264 15.26 16.02 -10.65
C ALA A 264 13.96 15.21 -10.58
N PHE A 265 13.98 13.96 -11.03
CA PHE A 265 12.82 13.06 -11.00
C PHE A 265 12.36 12.75 -9.58
N THR A 266 13.28 12.44 -8.67
CA THR A 266 12.97 12.09 -7.28
C THR A 266 12.67 13.31 -6.40
N SER A 267 12.67 14.53 -6.94
CA SER A 267 12.54 15.78 -6.16
C SER A 267 13.67 15.96 -5.13
N GLY A 268 14.91 15.61 -5.50
CA GLY A 268 16.11 15.75 -4.68
C GLY A 268 16.40 14.58 -3.76
N ARG A 269 15.52 13.56 -3.69
CA ARG A 269 15.65 12.45 -2.74
C ARG A 269 16.87 11.59 -2.97
N SER A 270 17.27 11.36 -4.23
CA SER A 270 18.48 10.60 -4.54
C SER A 270 19.77 11.19 -3.98
N THR A 271 19.80 12.51 -3.72
CA THR A 271 20.96 13.18 -3.13
C THR A 271 21.17 12.73 -1.69
N PHE A 272 20.12 12.75 -0.86
CA PHE A 272 20.24 12.28 0.52
C PHE A 272 20.23 10.75 0.62
N TRP A 273 19.66 10.00 -0.33
CA TRP A 273 19.82 8.54 -0.39
C TRP A 273 21.28 8.11 -0.45
N THR A 274 22.08 8.82 -1.23
CA THR A 274 23.51 8.54 -1.36
C THR A 274 24.22 8.78 -0.04
N TYR A 275 23.92 9.90 0.62
CA TYR A 275 24.44 10.21 1.95
C TYR A 275 24.01 9.18 3.02
N ASP A 276 22.73 8.81 3.05
CA ASP A 276 22.15 7.83 3.97
C ASP A 276 22.89 6.49 3.83
N ILE A 277 22.99 5.95 2.62
CA ILE A 277 23.65 4.65 2.35
C ILE A 277 25.12 4.71 2.75
N LEU A 278 25.86 5.74 2.34
CA LEU A 278 27.29 5.87 2.64
C LEU A 278 27.56 6.02 4.14
N THR A 279 26.65 6.68 4.87
CA THR A 279 26.75 6.79 6.33
C THR A 279 26.42 5.46 7.00
N MET A 280 25.42 4.74 6.49
CA MET A 280 24.99 3.47 7.08
C MET A 280 26.00 2.33 6.89
N ILE A 281 26.67 2.22 5.74
CA ILE A 281 27.68 1.19 5.51
C ILE A 281 28.95 1.39 6.35
N LYS A 282 29.17 2.60 6.87
CA LYS A 282 30.29 2.94 7.76
C LYS A 282 29.98 2.66 9.24
N ASN A 283 28.76 2.25 9.56
CA ASN A 283 28.41 1.86 10.92
C ASN A 283 29.14 0.58 11.35
N ASN A 284 29.14 0.31 12.66
CA ASN A 284 29.68 -0.95 13.16
C ASN A 284 28.84 -2.16 12.67
N PRO A 285 29.42 -3.38 12.64
CA PRO A 285 28.74 -4.56 12.10
C PRO A 285 27.39 -4.88 12.75
N ILE A 286 27.23 -4.64 14.05
CA ILE A 286 25.98 -4.88 14.78
C ILE A 286 24.87 -3.96 14.25
N ARG A 287 25.19 -2.68 14.03
CA ARG A 287 24.25 -1.69 13.48
C ARG A 287 23.93 -1.92 12.01
N ILE A 288 24.88 -2.43 11.23
CA ILE A 288 24.61 -2.86 9.85
C ILE A 288 23.61 -4.04 9.86
N LEU A 289 23.78 -5.00 10.78
CA LEU A 289 22.95 -6.20 10.83
C LEU A 289 21.53 -5.95 11.37
N PHE A 290 21.42 -5.20 12.48
CA PHE A 290 20.16 -5.00 13.22
C PHE A 290 19.56 -3.59 13.12
N GLY A 291 20.28 -2.64 12.53
CA GLY A 291 19.82 -1.27 12.37
C GLY A 291 20.14 -0.33 13.54
N ASN A 292 19.78 0.92 13.34
CA ASN A 292 20.01 2.04 14.25
C ASN A 292 18.72 2.56 14.90
N GLY A 293 17.56 2.05 14.48
CA GLY A 293 16.24 2.50 14.92
C GLY A 293 15.66 3.66 14.11
N VAL A 294 14.35 3.85 14.24
CA VAL A 294 13.50 4.68 13.34
C VAL A 294 13.83 6.17 13.30
N ASN A 295 14.55 6.70 14.28
CA ASN A 295 14.96 8.11 14.28
C ASN A 295 16.32 8.36 13.62
N TYR A 296 17.06 7.32 13.25
CA TYR A 296 18.46 7.48 12.87
C TYR A 296 18.65 8.38 11.65
N LEU A 297 17.93 8.11 10.55
CA LEU A 297 18.01 8.95 9.34
C LEU A 297 17.62 10.40 9.62
N PHE A 298 16.57 10.62 10.42
CA PHE A 298 16.16 11.96 10.81
C PHE A 298 17.29 12.74 11.49
N LYS A 299 18.02 12.09 12.41
CA LYS A 299 19.13 12.72 13.15
C LYS A 299 20.31 13.05 12.24
N ILE A 300 20.76 12.11 11.42
CA ILE A 300 21.92 12.34 10.54
C ILE A 300 21.60 13.35 9.44
N ASN A 301 20.39 13.32 8.88
CA ASN A 301 19.98 14.26 7.85
C ASN A 301 19.73 15.65 8.43
N TYR A 302 19.26 15.77 9.67
CA TYR A 302 19.20 17.07 10.33
C TYR A 302 20.59 17.66 10.52
N ALA A 303 21.57 16.85 10.96
CA ALA A 303 22.94 17.30 11.14
C ALA A 303 23.62 17.72 9.83
N HIS A 304 23.33 17.05 8.71
CA HIS A 304 24.00 17.30 7.43
C HIS A 304 23.26 18.29 6.51
N PHE A 305 21.93 18.21 6.44
CA PHE A 305 21.09 19.01 5.56
C PHE A 305 20.25 20.06 6.28
N GLY A 306 20.29 20.12 7.62
CA GLY A 306 19.51 21.07 8.42
C GLY A 306 18.01 20.74 8.51
N ASN A 307 17.57 19.58 8.02
CA ASN A 307 16.17 19.17 8.00
C ASN A 307 16.05 17.69 8.42
N PRO A 308 15.15 17.31 9.35
CA PRO A 308 14.94 15.92 9.71
C PRO A 308 14.25 15.16 8.56
N LEU A 309 15.05 14.61 7.64
CA LEU A 309 14.58 13.86 6.48
C LEU A 309 14.66 12.34 6.70
N TRP A 310 13.61 11.65 6.29
CA TRP A 310 13.55 10.21 6.08
C TRP A 310 13.75 9.83 4.61
N ALA A 311 14.01 8.55 4.35
CA ALA A 311 14.45 8.11 3.04
C ALA A 311 13.36 8.21 1.95
N HIS A 312 12.06 8.11 2.25
CA HIS A 312 11.05 7.91 1.21
C HIS A 312 11.34 6.71 0.27
N ASN A 313 12.12 5.74 0.75
CA ASN A 313 12.49 4.51 0.07
C ASN A 313 12.53 3.38 1.11
N ASP A 314 11.78 2.31 0.87
CA ASP A 314 11.65 1.19 1.81
C ASP A 314 12.98 0.55 2.10
N PHE A 315 13.82 0.35 1.08
CA PHE A 315 15.07 -0.38 1.24
C PHE A 315 16.06 0.41 2.08
N ILE A 316 16.20 1.71 1.83
CA ILE A 316 17.09 2.56 2.62
C ILE A 316 16.55 2.73 4.04
N GLN A 317 15.25 2.99 4.19
CA GLN A 317 14.66 3.18 5.52
C GLN A 317 14.72 1.89 6.36
N ILE A 318 14.34 0.74 5.80
CA ILE A 318 14.36 -0.52 6.54
C ILE A 318 15.80 -0.93 6.86
N PHE A 319 16.75 -0.70 5.95
CA PHE A 319 18.16 -0.95 6.23
C PHE A 319 18.66 -0.05 7.38
N SER A 320 18.22 1.22 7.44
CA SER A 320 18.56 2.11 8.55
C SER A 320 17.97 1.61 9.85
N ASP A 321 16.67 1.33 9.84
CA ASP A 321 15.89 1.17 11.06
C ASP A 321 16.07 -0.23 11.65
N TYR A 322 16.19 -1.24 10.79
CA TYR A 322 16.16 -2.67 11.13
C TYR A 322 17.33 -3.47 10.54
N GLY A 323 18.26 -2.82 9.84
CA GLY A 323 19.47 -3.45 9.31
C GLY A 323 19.21 -4.40 8.14
N VAL A 324 20.26 -5.13 7.76
CA VAL A 324 20.17 -6.17 6.72
C VAL A 324 19.16 -7.25 7.11
N LEU A 325 19.02 -7.58 8.39
CA LEU A 325 18.01 -8.53 8.86
C LEU A 325 16.59 -8.05 8.54
N GLY A 326 16.30 -6.77 8.76
CA GLY A 326 15.02 -6.16 8.39
C GLY A 326 14.73 -6.26 6.89
N LEU A 327 15.73 -5.99 6.04
CA LEU A 327 15.60 -6.16 4.59
C LEU A 327 15.28 -7.60 4.19
N LEU A 328 15.97 -8.57 4.80
CA LEU A 328 15.73 -10.00 4.54
C LEU A 328 14.32 -10.42 4.97
N VAL A 329 13.84 -9.94 6.12
CA VAL A 329 12.46 -10.16 6.56
C VAL A 329 11.48 -9.51 5.59
N TYR A 330 11.68 -8.25 5.23
CA TYR A 330 10.80 -7.53 4.29
C TYR A 330 10.67 -8.24 2.95
N LEU A 331 11.78 -8.53 2.28
CA LEU A 331 11.81 -9.25 1.00
C LEU A 331 11.28 -10.68 1.14
N GLY A 332 11.61 -11.35 2.25
CA GLY A 332 11.11 -12.68 2.59
C GLY A 332 9.59 -12.73 2.70
N MET A 333 8.96 -11.70 3.28
CA MET A 333 7.51 -11.60 3.39
C MET A 333 6.83 -11.48 2.02
N PHE A 334 7.37 -10.68 1.09
CA PHE A 334 6.87 -10.63 -0.28
C PHE A 334 7.09 -11.95 -1.02
N LYS A 335 8.27 -12.55 -0.92
CA LYS A 335 8.56 -13.86 -1.50
C LYS A 335 7.58 -14.92 -1.00
N MET A 336 7.30 -14.94 0.31
CA MET A 336 6.35 -15.86 0.92
C MET A 336 4.92 -15.58 0.45
N LEU A 337 4.51 -14.30 0.39
CA LEU A 337 3.22 -13.88 -0.13
C LEU A 337 3.00 -14.43 -1.55
N PHE A 338 3.93 -14.19 -2.48
CA PHE A 338 3.83 -14.72 -3.84
C PHE A 338 3.83 -16.25 -3.88
N LYS A 339 4.81 -16.90 -3.23
CA LYS A 339 4.97 -18.36 -3.30
C LYS A 339 3.74 -19.10 -2.76
N LYS A 340 3.19 -18.65 -1.62
CA LYS A 340 2.02 -19.30 -1.01
C LYS A 340 0.73 -18.94 -1.75
N THR A 341 0.54 -17.67 -2.13
CA THR A 341 -0.67 -17.20 -2.83
C THR A 341 -0.88 -17.93 -4.16
N PHE A 342 0.21 -18.14 -4.89
CA PHE A 342 0.19 -18.72 -6.24
C PHE A 342 0.70 -20.17 -6.29
N ARG A 343 0.79 -20.88 -5.16
CA ARG A 343 1.31 -22.26 -5.11
C ARG A 343 0.51 -23.22 -5.99
N GLU A 344 -0.81 -23.08 -5.96
CA GLU A 344 -1.77 -23.97 -6.61
C GLU A 344 -2.27 -23.43 -7.95
N ILE A 345 -1.75 -22.27 -8.41
CA ILE A 345 -2.23 -21.63 -9.63
C ILE A 345 -1.07 -21.11 -10.48
N LYS A 346 -1.19 -21.27 -11.79
CA LYS A 346 -0.20 -20.76 -12.73
C LYS A 346 -0.39 -19.26 -12.97
N ILE A 347 0.48 -18.44 -12.39
CA ILE A 347 0.54 -17.01 -12.69
C ILE A 347 1.30 -16.75 -14.00
N SER A 348 0.81 -15.82 -14.81
CA SER A 348 1.53 -15.38 -16.01
C SER A 348 2.66 -14.41 -15.66
N LYS A 349 3.72 -14.38 -16.49
CA LYS A 349 4.84 -13.43 -16.33
C LYS A 349 4.36 -11.97 -16.29
N MET A 350 3.37 -11.64 -17.12
CA MET A 350 2.79 -10.29 -17.18
C MET A 350 2.08 -9.91 -15.88
N ALA A 351 1.21 -10.78 -15.34
CA ALA A 351 0.51 -10.52 -14.08
C ALA A 351 1.50 -10.42 -12.90
N ALA A 352 2.52 -11.29 -12.88
CA ALA A 352 3.58 -11.23 -11.87
C ALA A 352 4.36 -9.91 -11.95
N MET A 353 4.74 -9.47 -13.15
CA MET A 353 5.43 -8.20 -13.37
C MET A 353 4.59 -6.99 -12.93
N MET A 354 3.28 -6.97 -13.20
CA MET A 354 2.39 -5.92 -12.72
C MET A 354 2.28 -5.88 -11.20
N LEU A 355 2.16 -7.03 -10.54
CA LEU A 355 2.15 -7.11 -9.07
C LEU A 355 3.47 -6.63 -8.47
N ILE A 356 4.60 -7.01 -9.07
CA ILE A 356 5.92 -6.51 -8.67
C ILE A 356 5.99 -5.00 -8.87
N ALA A 357 5.50 -4.48 -10.00
CA ALA A 357 5.53 -3.05 -10.29
C ALA A 357 4.67 -2.23 -9.30
N ILE A 358 3.44 -2.68 -8.98
CA ILE A 358 2.57 -2.03 -7.98
C ILE A 358 3.30 -1.86 -6.64
N TRP A 359 4.04 -2.88 -6.20
CA TRP A 359 4.84 -2.83 -4.98
C TRP A 359 6.10 -1.97 -5.17
N ALA A 360 6.91 -2.26 -6.19
CA ALA A 360 8.22 -1.65 -6.40
C ALA A 360 8.13 -0.14 -6.60
N PHE A 361 7.17 0.37 -7.39
CA PHE A 361 7.01 1.82 -7.57
C PHE A 361 6.79 2.53 -6.23
N ASN A 362 5.94 1.98 -5.36
CA ASN A 362 5.73 2.53 -4.02
C ASN A 362 6.98 2.37 -3.15
N ALA A 363 7.58 1.18 -3.12
CA ALA A 363 8.72 0.87 -2.28
C ALA A 363 9.94 1.76 -2.59
N PHE A 364 10.21 2.05 -3.86
CA PHE A 364 11.35 2.88 -4.25
C PHE A 364 11.10 4.40 -4.11
N PHE A 365 9.87 4.87 -4.34
CA PHE A 365 9.61 6.31 -4.56
C PHE A 365 8.64 6.96 -3.58
N ASN A 366 8.07 6.21 -2.63
CA ASN A 366 7.17 6.80 -1.64
C ASN A 366 7.24 6.13 -0.26
N MET A 367 7.66 4.86 -0.20
CA MET A 367 7.62 3.92 0.92
C MET A 367 6.34 3.13 1.04
N PHE A 368 6.32 1.89 0.55
CA PHE A 368 5.12 1.07 0.52
C PHE A 368 4.64 0.70 1.94
N TYR A 369 5.55 0.34 2.85
CA TYR A 369 5.15 -0.17 4.17
C TYR A 369 4.63 0.91 5.12
N THR A 370 4.96 2.19 4.89
CA THR A 370 4.51 3.31 5.75
C THR A 370 3.18 3.91 5.30
N TYR A 371 2.78 3.71 4.04
CA TYR A 371 1.43 4.03 3.60
C TYR A 371 0.48 2.87 3.89
N PHE A 372 -0.14 2.94 5.06
CA PHE A 372 -1.03 1.91 5.61
C PHE A 372 -2.04 1.33 4.60
N CYS A 373 -2.80 2.18 3.90
CA CYS A 373 -3.76 1.71 2.88
C CYS A 373 -3.10 1.08 1.66
N ALA A 374 -1.89 1.53 1.26
CA ALA A 374 -1.15 0.85 0.19
C ALA A 374 -0.73 -0.56 0.64
N THR A 375 -0.23 -0.70 1.87
CA THR A 375 0.10 -2.02 2.46
C THR A 375 -1.12 -2.94 2.51
N LEU A 376 -2.27 -2.45 3.00
CA LEU A 376 -3.52 -3.21 3.03
C LEU A 376 -4.05 -3.58 1.64
N SER A 377 -3.84 -2.72 0.64
CA SER A 377 -4.35 -2.95 -0.71
C SER A 377 -3.68 -4.12 -1.43
N TYR A 378 -2.40 -4.38 -1.15
CA TYR A 378 -1.57 -5.27 -1.96
C TYR A 378 -2.05 -6.72 -2.02
N PRO A 379 -2.40 -7.37 -0.90
CA PRO A 379 -2.93 -8.73 -0.96
C PRO A 379 -4.23 -8.87 -1.74
N PHE A 380 -5.04 -7.80 -1.85
CA PHE A 380 -6.25 -7.80 -2.69
C PHE A 380 -5.90 -7.84 -4.18
N TYR A 381 -4.80 -7.20 -4.61
CA TYR A 381 -4.30 -7.35 -5.98
C TYR A 381 -3.85 -8.78 -6.28
N CYS A 382 -3.19 -9.45 -5.33
CA CYS A 382 -2.88 -10.87 -5.45
C CYS A 382 -4.16 -11.72 -5.53
N MET A 383 -5.17 -11.37 -4.74
CA MET A 383 -6.46 -12.06 -4.71
C MET A 383 -7.23 -11.96 -6.04
N ILE A 384 -7.17 -10.82 -6.73
CA ILE A 384 -7.76 -10.64 -8.07
C ILE A 384 -7.23 -11.70 -9.05
N ILE A 385 -5.92 -11.91 -9.09
CA ILE A 385 -5.30 -12.94 -9.93
C ILE A 385 -5.73 -14.35 -9.50
N LYS A 386 -5.78 -14.60 -8.18
CA LYS A 386 -6.21 -15.92 -7.68
C LYS A 386 -7.66 -16.24 -8.05
N ILE A 387 -8.56 -15.27 -7.93
CA ILE A 387 -9.97 -15.43 -8.33
C ILE A 387 -10.08 -15.72 -9.83
N ASP A 388 -9.37 -14.98 -10.68
CA ASP A 388 -9.35 -15.20 -12.13
C ASP A 388 -8.81 -16.60 -12.48
N ALA A 389 -7.71 -17.03 -11.85
CA ALA A 389 -7.13 -18.35 -12.09
C ALA A 389 -8.08 -19.50 -11.70
N ILE A 390 -8.75 -19.39 -10.54
CA ILE A 390 -9.76 -20.37 -10.11
C ILE A 390 -10.92 -20.43 -11.11
N LYS A 391 -11.39 -19.27 -11.60
CA LYS A 391 -12.47 -19.20 -12.60
C LYS A 391 -12.10 -19.83 -13.95
N ARG A 392 -10.83 -19.79 -14.33
CA ARG A 392 -10.33 -20.34 -15.59
C ARG A 392 -10.06 -21.86 -15.53
N GLY A 393 -10.45 -22.53 -14.44
CA GLY A 393 -10.26 -23.97 -14.27
C GLY A 393 -8.83 -24.33 -13.87
N GLY A 394 -8.09 -23.41 -13.22
CA GLY A 394 -6.81 -23.73 -12.60
C GLY A 394 -6.99 -24.55 -11.33
N GLY A 395 -7.27 -25.83 -11.51
CA GLY A 395 -7.08 -26.93 -10.56
C GLY A 395 -6.21 -27.99 -11.22
#